data_AF-A0A521VVH2-F1
#
_entry.id   AF-A0A521VVH2-F1
#
_cell.length_a   1.000
_cell.length_b   1.000
_cell.length_c   1.000
_cell.angle_alpha   90.00
_cell.angle_beta   90.00
_cell.angle_gamma   90.00
#
_symmetry.space_group_name_H-M   'P 1'
#
loop_
_entity.id
_entity.type
_entity.pdbx_description
1 polymer ?
#
loop_
_entity_poly.entity_id
_entity_poly.type
_entity_poly.pdbx_seq_one_letter_code
_entity_poly.pdbx_strand_id
1 'polypeptide(L)'
;MRARCPRAGGFTLTELAVVFAIVALLLYGVLGTLAAQTEVRNHEETRRRLDAALEALIGYAIAQRRLPCPALSGSTGDESPAGGGTCSSYYGGFLPAKTIGFAQTDAAGYAIDAWGNRIRYAVSNALTGCAAPAVLPHFTSAANLRANGVSCRPNDLDLCVRAQGATASSCASSANRAVSTETAAVIVLSTGKNGAIAAAHGPDELANLDANPVFVTRPPSGPEASGGSFDDLVVWVPVGILYARLITAGVLP
;
A
#
# COMPACT_ATOMS: atom_id res chain seq x y z
N MET A 1 -32.62 -77.96 -18.49
CA MET A 1 -31.79 -76.98 -17.78
C MET A 1 -32.37 -75.59 -18.04
N ARG A 2 -32.96 -74.93 -17.02
CA ARG A 2 -33.48 -73.56 -17.17
C ARG A 2 -32.41 -72.58 -16.69
N ALA A 3 -31.83 -71.82 -17.62
CA ALA A 3 -30.91 -70.74 -17.33
C ALA A 3 -31.65 -69.61 -16.59
N ARG A 4 -31.16 -69.23 -15.41
CA ARG A 4 -31.62 -68.03 -14.70
C ARG A 4 -30.87 -66.83 -15.27
N CYS A 5 -31.59 -65.89 -15.87
CA CYS A 5 -31.04 -64.57 -16.18
C CYS A 5 -30.79 -63.81 -14.86
N PRO A 6 -29.61 -63.21 -14.67
CA PRO A 6 -29.36 -62.32 -13.53
C PRO A 6 -30.23 -61.07 -13.67
N ARG A 7 -31.01 -60.75 -12.64
CA ARG A 7 -31.72 -59.47 -12.55
C ARG A 7 -30.67 -58.38 -12.36
N ALA A 8 -30.55 -57.47 -13.32
CA ALA A 8 -29.84 -56.21 -13.11
C ALA A 8 -30.62 -55.39 -12.07
N GLY A 9 -29.99 -55.12 -10.92
CA GLY A 9 -30.55 -54.18 -9.95
C GLY A 9 -30.53 -52.78 -10.56
N GLY A 10 -31.69 -52.18 -10.76
CA GLY A 10 -31.80 -50.76 -11.11
C GLY A 10 -31.50 -49.89 -9.89
N PHE A 11 -30.78 -48.80 -10.09
CA PHE A 11 -30.50 -47.80 -9.04
C PHE A 11 -31.81 -47.27 -8.46
N THR A 12 -31.91 -47.22 -7.14
CA THR A 12 -33.08 -46.67 -6.46
C THR A 12 -33.05 -45.14 -6.48
N LEU A 13 -34.22 -44.48 -6.52
CA LEU A 13 -34.30 -43.00 -6.42
C LEU A 13 -33.62 -42.48 -5.14
N THR A 14 -33.65 -43.27 -4.07
CA THR A 14 -32.98 -42.97 -2.79
C THR A 14 -31.46 -42.99 -2.90
N GLU A 15 -30.89 -43.93 -3.66
CA GLU A 15 -29.44 -44.04 -3.86
C GLU A 15 -28.91 -42.85 -4.68
N LEU A 16 -29.64 -42.44 -5.72
CA LEU A 16 -29.34 -41.25 -6.51
C LEU A 16 -29.48 -39.96 -5.68
N ALA A 17 -30.48 -39.88 -4.79
CA ALA A 17 -30.67 -38.75 -3.88
C ALA A 17 -29.53 -38.61 -2.86
N VAL A 18 -29.04 -39.73 -2.30
CA VAL A 18 -27.88 -39.74 -1.40
C VAL A 18 -26.61 -39.32 -2.12
N VAL A 19 -26.39 -39.78 -3.36
CA VAL A 19 -25.24 -39.35 -4.19
C VAL A 19 -25.29 -37.84 -4.43
N PHE A 20 -26.44 -37.28 -4.82
CA PHE A 20 -26.56 -35.84 -5.02
C PHE A 20 -26.39 -35.03 -3.74
N ALA A 21 -26.88 -35.53 -2.60
CA ALA A 21 -26.65 -34.90 -1.30
C ALA A 21 -25.15 -34.84 -0.96
N ILE A 22 -24.41 -35.93 -1.19
CA ILE A 22 -22.96 -35.98 -0.99
C ILE A 22 -22.25 -35.02 -1.96
N VAL A 23 -22.61 -35.03 -3.24
CA VAL A 23 -22.01 -34.15 -4.25
C VAL A 23 -22.25 -32.68 -3.92
N ALA A 24 -23.46 -32.31 -3.50
CA ALA A 24 -23.78 -30.93 -3.10
C ALA A 24 -22.95 -30.48 -1.90
N LEU A 25 -22.75 -31.37 -0.91
CA LEU A 25 -21.96 -31.08 0.28
C LEU A 25 -20.46 -30.94 -0.05
N LEU A 26 -19.95 -31.77 -0.96
CA LEU A 26 -18.58 -31.66 -1.46
C LEU A 26 -18.34 -30.37 -2.26
N LEU A 27 -19.26 -30.00 -3.15
CA LEU A 27 -19.16 -28.77 -3.95
C LEU A 27 -19.23 -27.52 -3.06
N TYR A 28 -20.05 -27.54 -2.01
CA TYR A 28 -20.13 -26.43 -1.04
C TYR A 28 -18.81 -26.21 -0.30
N GLY A 29 -18.12 -27.29 0.11
CA GLY A 29 -16.83 -27.20 0.79
C GLY A 29 -15.70 -26.63 -0.08
N VAL A 30 -15.71 -26.89 -1.39
CA VAL A 30 -14.66 -26.44 -2.33
C VAL A 30 -14.73 -24.93 -2.61
N LEU A 31 -15.92 -24.32 -2.60
CA LEU A 31 -16.07 -22.89 -2.91
C LEU A 31 -15.47 -21.99 -1.83
N GLY A 32 -15.56 -22.38 -0.56
CA GLY A 32 -15.00 -21.61 0.55
C GLY A 32 -13.46 -21.58 0.56
N THR A 33 -12.82 -22.68 0.17
CA THR A 33 -11.35 -22.75 0.11
C THR A 33 -10.79 -21.92 -1.03
N LEU A 34 -11.46 -21.88 -2.19
CA LEU A 34 -11.03 -21.08 -3.34
C LEU A 34 -11.03 -19.58 -3.02
N ALA A 35 -12.07 -19.06 -2.37
CA ALA A 35 -12.16 -17.64 -2.01
C ALA A 35 -11.03 -17.22 -1.05
N ALA A 36 -10.69 -18.07 -0.07
CA ALA A 36 -9.57 -17.82 0.83
C ALA A 36 -8.22 -17.82 0.08
N GLN A 37 -8.02 -18.74 -0.87
CA GLN A 37 -6.79 -18.78 -1.68
C GLN A 37 -6.65 -17.56 -2.58
N THR A 38 -7.74 -17.06 -3.17
CA THR A 38 -7.70 -15.81 -3.95
C THR A 38 -7.35 -14.60 -3.10
N GLU A 39 -7.83 -14.55 -1.86
CA GLU A 39 -7.52 -13.45 -0.93
C GLU A 39 -6.03 -13.43 -0.59
N VAL A 40 -5.46 -14.58 -0.21
CA VAL A 40 -4.03 -14.72 0.06
C VAL A 40 -3.21 -14.30 -1.15
N ARG A 41 -3.60 -14.74 -2.36
CA ARG A 41 -2.93 -14.36 -3.60
C ARG A 41 -2.98 -12.85 -3.84
N ASN A 42 -4.12 -12.20 -3.63
CA ASN A 42 -4.27 -10.76 -3.86
C ASN A 42 -3.44 -9.94 -2.86
N HIS A 43 -3.37 -10.36 -1.60
CA HIS A 43 -2.48 -9.75 -0.61
C HIS A 43 -1.01 -9.88 -1.00
N GLU A 44 -0.56 -11.08 -1.40
CA GLU A 44 0.82 -11.29 -1.84
C GLU A 44 1.15 -10.48 -3.10
N GLU A 45 0.26 -10.46 -4.08
CA GLU A 45 0.42 -9.70 -5.32
C GLU A 45 0.50 -8.19 -5.04
N THR A 46 -0.37 -7.66 -4.17
CA THR A 46 -0.33 -6.25 -3.76
C THR A 46 0.96 -5.93 -3.04
N ARG A 47 1.42 -6.81 -2.14
CA ARG A 47 2.72 -6.63 -1.46
C ARG A 47 3.86 -6.53 -2.48
N ARG A 48 3.91 -7.44 -3.46
CA ARG A 48 4.91 -7.41 -4.53
C ARG A 48 4.84 -6.13 -5.36
N ARG A 49 3.64 -5.62 -5.66
CA ARG A 49 3.44 -4.35 -6.37
C ARG A 49 3.94 -3.16 -5.57
N LEU A 50 3.67 -3.12 -4.27
CA LEU A 50 4.17 -2.08 -3.36
C LEU A 50 5.70 -2.10 -3.27
N ASP A 51 6.31 -3.27 -3.12
CA ASP A 51 7.77 -3.41 -3.09
C ASP A 51 8.40 -3.01 -4.44
N ALA A 52 7.79 -3.39 -5.58
CA ALA A 52 8.21 -2.94 -6.90
C ALA A 52 8.07 -1.42 -7.11
N ALA A 53 7.04 -0.80 -6.53
CA ALA A 53 6.89 0.65 -6.51
C ALA A 53 8.00 1.33 -5.71
N LEU A 54 8.42 0.77 -4.57
CA LEU A 54 9.55 1.30 -3.80
C LEU A 54 10.86 1.28 -4.60
N GLU A 55 11.14 0.17 -5.28
CA GLU A 55 12.33 0.06 -6.14
C GLU A 55 12.27 1.06 -7.31
N ALA A 56 11.10 1.23 -7.93
CA ALA A 56 10.90 2.23 -8.99
C ALA A 56 11.10 3.66 -8.47
N LEU A 57 10.63 3.98 -7.26
CA LEU A 57 10.83 5.28 -6.62
C LEU A 57 12.31 5.55 -6.31
N ILE A 58 13.05 4.55 -5.82
CA ILE A 58 14.49 4.67 -5.60
C ILE A 58 15.23 4.84 -6.93
N GLY A 59 14.88 4.06 -7.95
CA GLY A 59 15.43 4.20 -9.30
C GLY A 59 15.18 5.59 -9.89
N TYR A 60 13.96 6.12 -9.73
CA TYR A 60 13.63 7.49 -10.10
C TYR A 60 14.47 8.51 -9.35
N ALA A 61 14.64 8.35 -8.02
CA ALA A 61 15.45 9.22 -7.21
C ALA A 61 16.92 9.24 -7.65
N ILE A 62 17.46 8.10 -8.09
CA ILE A 62 18.81 8.01 -8.66
C ILE A 62 18.87 8.76 -10.00
N ALA A 63 17.91 8.53 -10.89
CA ALA A 63 17.92 9.10 -12.24
C ALA A 63 17.67 10.62 -12.25
N GLN A 64 16.67 11.08 -11.49
CA GLN A 64 16.23 12.47 -11.47
C GLN A 64 16.83 13.28 -10.32
N ARG A 65 17.61 12.63 -9.44
CA ARG A 65 18.22 13.22 -8.24
C ARG A 65 17.20 13.81 -7.27
N ARG A 66 15.97 13.29 -7.29
CA ARG A 66 14.85 13.70 -6.42
C ARG A 66 13.77 12.63 -6.43
N LEU A 67 12.97 12.58 -5.37
CA LEU A 67 11.72 11.83 -5.35
C LEU A 67 10.64 12.56 -6.17
N PRO A 68 9.68 11.82 -6.75
CA PRO A 68 8.57 12.44 -7.48
C PRO A 68 7.55 13.05 -6.51
N CYS A 69 6.85 14.07 -6.97
CA CYS A 69 5.68 14.58 -6.24
C CYS A 69 4.49 13.60 -6.38
N PRO A 70 3.59 13.51 -5.39
CA PRO A 70 2.39 12.71 -5.52
C PRO A 70 1.52 13.15 -6.73
N ALA A 71 0.86 12.20 -7.37
CA ALA A 71 -0.14 12.46 -8.38
C ALA A 71 -1.44 12.96 -7.72
N LEU A 72 -2.08 13.96 -8.33
CA LEU A 72 -3.35 14.52 -7.82
C LEU A 72 -4.53 13.61 -8.14
N SER A 73 -5.59 13.68 -7.32
CA SER A 73 -6.87 13.08 -7.65
C SER A 73 -7.50 13.75 -8.88
N GLY A 74 -8.13 12.97 -9.76
CA GLY A 74 -8.88 13.49 -10.92
C GLY A 74 -8.03 14.06 -12.06
N SER A 75 -6.71 13.85 -12.03
CA SER A 75 -5.78 14.19 -13.10
C SER A 75 -5.32 12.90 -13.83
N THR A 76 -4.04 12.80 -14.15
CA THR A 76 -3.37 11.58 -14.61
C THR A 76 -2.46 11.03 -13.50
N GLY A 77 -1.98 9.80 -13.64
CA GLY A 77 -0.96 9.23 -12.74
C GLY A 77 0.45 9.80 -12.93
N ASP A 78 0.57 11.07 -13.31
CA ASP A 78 1.81 11.83 -13.38
C ASP A 78 2.01 12.61 -12.08
N GLU A 79 3.26 12.85 -11.70
CA GLU A 79 3.59 13.69 -10.55
C GLU A 79 3.02 15.12 -10.69
N SER A 80 2.64 15.72 -9.56
CA SER A 80 2.11 17.09 -9.55
C SER A 80 2.83 18.00 -8.54
N PRO A 81 3.52 19.06 -8.98
CA PRO A 81 3.71 19.46 -10.38
C PRO A 81 4.75 18.58 -11.11
N ALA A 82 4.64 18.53 -12.44
CA ALA A 82 5.65 17.91 -13.29
C ALA A 82 7.01 18.60 -13.11
N GLY A 83 8.07 17.82 -12.93
CA GLY A 83 9.42 18.37 -12.67
C GLY A 83 9.77 18.53 -11.19
N GLY A 84 8.83 18.28 -10.28
CA GLY A 84 9.05 18.34 -8.84
C GLY A 84 9.03 19.76 -8.28
N GLY A 85 9.70 19.97 -7.15
CA GLY A 85 9.58 21.20 -6.36
C GLY A 85 8.44 21.08 -5.34
N THR A 86 7.72 22.17 -5.10
CA THR A 86 6.64 22.20 -4.11
C THR A 86 5.46 21.39 -4.60
N CYS A 87 5.22 20.23 -3.99
CA CYS A 87 4.16 19.35 -4.41
C CYS A 87 2.77 19.96 -4.17
N SER A 88 1.83 19.65 -5.06
CA SER A 88 0.44 20.08 -4.93
C SER A 88 -0.28 19.42 -3.76
N SER A 89 0.16 18.22 -3.39
CA SER A 89 -0.24 17.49 -2.19
C SER A 89 0.95 16.65 -1.75
N TYR A 90 1.32 16.69 -0.46
CA TYR A 90 2.43 15.88 0.07
C TYR A 90 1.97 14.56 0.68
N TYR A 91 0.77 14.55 1.28
CA TYR A 91 0.30 13.42 2.10
C TYR A 91 -0.98 12.77 1.58
N GLY A 92 -1.78 13.48 0.77
CA GLY A 92 -3.07 13.02 0.25
C GLY A 92 -3.06 12.65 -1.23
N GLY A 93 -1.92 12.24 -1.79
CA GLY A 93 -1.79 11.97 -3.22
C GLY A 93 -1.70 10.48 -3.58
N PHE A 94 -1.60 10.22 -4.88
CA PHE A 94 -1.45 8.88 -5.44
C PHE A 94 -0.01 8.64 -5.92
N LEU A 95 0.38 7.38 -6.01
CA LEU A 95 1.67 6.99 -6.56
C LEU A 95 1.74 7.45 -8.04
N PRO A 96 2.72 8.28 -8.42
CA PRO A 96 2.85 8.84 -9.76
C PRO A 96 3.42 7.80 -10.73
N ALA A 97 2.60 6.80 -11.06
CA ALA A 97 2.99 5.58 -11.76
C ALA A 97 3.61 5.85 -13.13
N LYS A 98 3.07 6.82 -13.90
CA LYS A 98 3.64 7.20 -15.19
C LYS A 98 5.02 7.83 -15.05
N THR A 99 5.19 8.69 -14.05
CA THR A 99 6.47 9.36 -13.76
C THR A 99 7.57 8.38 -13.39
N ILE A 100 7.24 7.34 -12.63
CA ILE A 100 8.22 6.32 -12.21
C ILE A 100 8.31 5.11 -13.16
N GLY A 101 7.51 5.07 -14.23
CA GLY A 101 7.48 3.96 -15.19
C GLY A 101 6.88 2.66 -14.62
N PHE A 102 5.95 2.77 -13.67
CA PHE A 102 5.28 1.61 -13.07
C PHE A 102 4.19 1.05 -14.00
N ALA A 103 4.22 -0.26 -14.25
CA ALA A 103 3.40 -0.88 -15.29
C ALA A 103 1.93 -1.11 -14.89
N GLN A 104 1.65 -1.47 -13.64
CA GLN A 104 0.32 -1.87 -13.21
C GLN A 104 -0.53 -0.62 -12.94
N THR A 105 -1.23 -0.14 -13.98
CA THR A 105 -1.97 1.11 -13.95
C THR A 105 -3.41 0.98 -14.41
N ASP A 106 -4.27 1.92 -13.97
CA ASP A 106 -5.61 2.10 -14.51
C ASP A 106 -5.59 2.90 -15.83
N ALA A 107 -6.76 3.12 -16.44
CA ALA A 107 -6.90 3.85 -17.70
C ALA A 107 -6.43 5.32 -17.63
N ALA A 108 -6.40 5.93 -16.44
CA ALA A 108 -5.89 7.29 -16.23
C ALA A 108 -4.39 7.30 -15.89
N GLY A 109 -3.77 6.13 -15.77
CA GLY A 109 -2.36 5.92 -15.51
C GLY A 109 -1.99 5.90 -14.02
N TYR A 110 -2.94 5.78 -13.09
CA TYR A 110 -2.64 5.62 -11.67
C TYR A 110 -2.22 4.20 -11.35
N ALA A 111 -1.26 4.01 -10.44
CA ALA A 111 -0.89 2.68 -9.99
C ALA A 111 -2.04 2.00 -9.25
N ILE A 112 -2.25 0.71 -9.50
CA ILE A 112 -3.34 -0.07 -8.89
C ILE A 112 -2.84 -1.33 -8.16
N ASP A 113 -3.50 -1.64 -7.05
CA ASP A 113 -3.33 -2.88 -6.30
C ASP A 113 -4.04 -4.08 -6.96
N ALA A 114 -3.95 -5.26 -6.34
CA ALA A 114 -4.56 -6.47 -6.89
C ALA A 114 -6.11 -6.44 -6.93
N TRP A 115 -6.74 -5.56 -6.13
CA TRP A 115 -8.18 -5.36 -6.10
C TRP A 115 -8.64 -4.22 -7.04
N GLY A 116 -7.69 -3.51 -7.65
CA GLY A 116 -7.96 -2.39 -8.57
C GLY A 116 -8.06 -1.03 -7.89
N ASN A 117 -7.75 -0.92 -6.59
CA ASN A 117 -7.71 0.36 -5.90
C ASN A 117 -6.42 1.10 -6.23
N ARG A 118 -6.50 2.43 -6.28
CA ARG A 118 -5.35 3.27 -6.55
C ARG A 118 -4.41 3.31 -5.35
N ILE A 119 -3.13 3.06 -5.61
CA ILE A 119 -2.08 3.09 -4.61
C ILE A 119 -1.78 4.54 -4.23
N ARG A 120 -1.81 4.82 -2.93
CA ARG A 120 -1.51 6.13 -2.33
C ARG A 120 -0.02 6.29 -2.10
N TYR A 121 0.42 7.54 -2.13
CA TYR A 121 1.82 7.91 -1.96
C TYR A 121 1.94 9.22 -1.20
N ALA A 122 2.82 9.23 -0.21
CA ALA A 122 3.18 10.40 0.57
C ALA A 122 4.69 10.58 0.59
N VAL A 123 5.14 11.83 0.54
CA VAL A 123 6.55 12.21 0.60
C VAL A 123 6.75 13.26 1.66
N SER A 124 7.84 13.12 2.43
CA SER A 124 8.19 14.05 3.49
C SER A 124 8.52 15.44 2.93
N ASN A 125 8.00 16.47 3.58
CA ASN A 125 8.26 17.87 3.32
C ASN A 125 9.05 18.53 4.46
N ALA A 126 8.81 18.13 5.72
CA ALA A 126 9.48 18.70 6.87
C ALA A 126 10.81 17.99 7.18
N LEU A 127 11.82 18.77 7.59
CA LEU A 127 13.14 18.25 7.95
C LEU A 127 13.57 18.65 9.35
N THR A 128 14.51 17.89 9.90
CA THR A 128 15.25 18.18 11.13
C THR A 128 16.70 17.70 11.03
N GLY A 129 17.54 18.10 11.99
CA GLY A 129 18.91 17.57 12.14
C GLY A 129 19.90 17.97 11.04
N CYS A 130 19.58 18.98 10.23
CA CYS A 130 20.43 19.46 9.15
C CYS A 130 21.67 20.22 9.67
N ALA A 131 22.81 20.07 9.00
CA ALA A 131 24.06 20.77 9.35
C ALA A 131 24.00 22.31 9.14
N ALA A 132 23.12 22.77 8.27
CA ALA A 132 22.87 24.18 7.98
C ALA A 132 21.34 24.41 7.80
N PRO A 133 20.85 25.66 7.81
CA PRO A 133 19.45 25.95 7.50
C PRO A 133 19.04 25.32 6.17
N ALA A 134 18.10 24.37 6.23
CA ALA A 134 17.67 23.62 5.07
C ALA A 134 16.72 24.44 4.20
N VAL A 135 16.89 24.34 2.87
CA VAL A 135 15.93 24.88 1.91
C VAL A 135 14.91 23.81 1.57
N LEU A 136 13.63 24.17 1.65
CA LEU A 136 12.52 23.29 1.28
C LEU A 136 12.01 23.57 -0.14
N PRO A 137 11.40 22.58 -0.81
CA PRO A 137 11.28 21.19 -0.37
C PRO A 137 12.58 20.42 -0.58
N HIS A 138 12.86 19.43 0.27
CA HIS A 138 14.13 18.71 0.22
C HIS A 138 14.09 17.51 -0.74
N PHE A 139 13.23 16.54 -0.49
CA PHE A 139 13.22 15.27 -1.22
C PHE A 139 12.74 15.42 -2.67
N THR A 140 11.90 16.41 -2.94
CA THR A 140 11.26 16.60 -4.26
C THR A 140 11.95 17.66 -5.11
N SER A 141 13.11 18.18 -4.67
CA SER A 141 13.93 19.15 -5.42
C SER A 141 15.36 18.66 -5.55
N ALA A 142 15.82 18.46 -6.78
CA ALA A 142 17.18 17.99 -7.03
C ALA A 142 18.26 18.97 -6.54
N ALA A 143 17.98 20.28 -6.64
CA ALA A 143 18.88 21.32 -6.16
C ALA A 143 18.99 21.29 -4.63
N ASN A 144 17.86 21.23 -3.92
CA ASN A 144 17.83 21.28 -2.46
C ASN A 144 18.30 19.96 -1.83
N LEU A 145 18.02 18.81 -2.45
CA LEU A 145 18.53 17.52 -1.98
C LEU A 145 20.07 17.51 -1.95
N ARG A 146 20.69 18.03 -3.03
CA ARG A 146 22.15 18.15 -3.12
C ARG A 146 22.71 19.21 -2.17
N ALA A 147 22.05 20.36 -2.04
CA ALA A 147 22.52 21.47 -1.21
C ALA A 147 22.43 21.19 0.30
N ASN A 148 21.31 20.63 0.76
CA ASN A 148 21.09 20.29 2.16
C ASN A 148 21.93 19.08 2.60
N GLY A 149 22.18 18.14 1.68
CA GLY A 149 22.96 16.93 1.92
C GLY A 149 22.27 15.89 2.82
N VAL A 150 23.03 14.87 3.22
CA VAL A 150 22.52 13.65 3.87
C VAL A 150 22.34 13.75 5.40
N SER A 151 22.73 14.89 5.99
CA SER A 151 22.55 15.12 7.44
C SER A 151 21.08 15.36 7.81
N CYS A 152 20.30 15.92 6.88
CA CYS A 152 18.89 16.20 7.07
C CYS A 152 18.07 14.92 7.19
N ARG A 153 17.16 14.88 8.16
CA ARG A 153 16.21 13.78 8.37
C ARG A 153 14.79 14.28 8.17
N PRO A 154 13.86 13.46 7.65
CA PRO A 154 12.43 13.80 7.62
C PRO A 154 11.91 14.06 9.04
N ASN A 155 10.82 14.82 9.21
CA ASN A 155 10.25 15.12 10.54
C ASN A 155 8.72 15.27 10.58
N ASP A 156 8.02 14.78 9.56
CA ASP A 156 6.57 14.88 9.44
C ASP A 156 5.90 13.51 9.34
N LEU A 157 6.40 12.63 8.48
CA LEU A 157 5.81 11.32 8.26
C LEU A 157 5.92 10.45 9.52
N ASP A 158 4.77 10.07 10.06
CA ASP A 158 4.64 9.29 11.26
C ASP A 158 3.83 8.03 11.01
N LEU A 159 4.30 6.88 11.51
CA LEU A 159 3.61 5.59 11.36
C LEU A 159 3.17 5.10 12.74
N CYS A 160 1.86 5.04 12.95
CA CYS A 160 1.22 4.61 14.18
C CYS A 160 0.71 3.18 14.08
N VAL A 161 0.58 2.50 15.22
CA VAL A 161 -0.07 1.17 15.29
C VAL A 161 -1.60 1.26 15.31
N ARG A 162 -2.16 2.44 15.58
CA ARG A 162 -3.60 2.77 15.60
C ARG A 162 -3.82 4.28 15.56
N ALA A 163 -4.98 4.72 15.08
CA ALA A 163 -5.40 6.12 14.98
C ALA A 163 -5.85 6.71 16.33
N GLN A 164 -6.28 5.88 17.28
CA GLN A 164 -6.81 6.35 18.57
C GLN A 164 -5.83 7.29 19.28
N GLY A 165 -6.24 8.55 19.46
CA GLY A 165 -5.46 9.58 20.14
C GLY A 165 -4.30 10.16 19.31
N ALA A 166 -4.14 9.74 18.04
CA ALA A 166 -3.25 10.43 17.12
C ALA A 166 -3.78 11.83 16.80
N THR A 167 -2.88 12.74 16.49
CA THR A 167 -3.20 14.08 15.99
C THR A 167 -2.90 14.15 14.50
N ALA A 168 -3.21 15.28 13.86
CA ALA A 168 -2.88 15.50 12.46
C ALA A 168 -1.36 15.61 12.17
N SER A 169 -0.48 15.49 13.17
CA SER A 169 0.96 15.62 12.99
C SER A 169 1.79 14.60 13.78
N SER A 170 1.17 13.77 14.63
CA SER A 170 1.90 12.76 15.40
C SER A 170 1.02 11.64 15.94
N CYS A 171 1.62 10.47 16.14
CA CYS A 171 1.05 9.41 16.96
C CYS A 171 0.79 9.87 18.40
N ALA A 172 -0.14 9.19 19.07
CA ALA A 172 -0.54 9.48 20.46
C ALA A 172 0.62 9.42 21.47
N SER A 173 1.59 8.53 21.27
CA SER A 173 2.74 8.34 22.15
C SER A 173 3.84 7.56 21.44
N SER A 174 5.03 7.46 22.04
CA SER A 174 6.12 6.62 21.53
C SER A 174 5.75 5.13 21.46
N ALA A 175 4.99 4.63 22.44
CA ALA A 175 4.48 3.25 22.43
C ALA A 175 3.46 2.98 21.32
N ASN A 176 2.85 4.05 20.76
CA ASN A 176 1.92 3.96 19.65
C ASN A 176 2.60 4.05 18.28
N ARG A 177 3.93 4.24 18.23
CA ARG A 177 4.68 4.34 16.97
C ARG A 177 5.06 2.93 16.48
N ALA A 178 4.65 2.61 15.26
CA ALA A 178 5.08 1.41 14.55
C ALA A 178 6.53 1.52 14.06
N VAL A 179 6.98 2.75 13.79
CA VAL A 179 8.33 3.06 13.31
C VAL A 179 8.88 4.26 14.07
N SER A 180 10.19 4.29 14.33
CA SER A 180 10.84 5.45 14.93
C SER A 180 10.61 6.73 14.12
N THR A 181 10.49 7.87 14.81
CA THR A 181 10.43 9.19 14.19
C THR A 181 11.61 9.45 13.27
N GLU A 182 11.43 10.40 12.34
CA GLU A 182 12.50 10.91 11.49
C GLU A 182 13.14 9.87 10.57
N THR A 183 12.42 8.77 10.29
CA THR A 183 12.93 7.68 9.46
C THR A 183 12.31 7.62 8.08
N ALA A 184 11.00 7.82 7.92
CA ALA A 184 10.32 7.62 6.64
C ALA A 184 10.50 8.83 5.72
N ALA A 185 11.14 8.65 4.56
CA ALA A 185 11.19 9.67 3.51
C ALA A 185 9.93 9.63 2.62
N VAL A 186 9.40 8.43 2.42
CA VAL A 186 8.23 8.14 1.57
C VAL A 186 7.40 7.05 2.22
N ILE A 187 6.08 7.14 2.06
CA ILE A 187 5.11 6.08 2.36
C ILE A 187 4.33 5.74 1.09
N VAL A 188 4.11 4.45 0.84
CA VAL A 188 3.25 3.91 -0.21
C VAL A 188 2.21 3.02 0.45
N LEU A 189 0.94 3.23 0.12
CA LEU A 189 -0.19 2.64 0.82
C LEU A 189 -1.18 2.04 -0.18
N SER A 190 -1.60 0.81 0.08
CA SER A 190 -2.76 0.18 -0.54
C SER A 190 -3.92 0.20 0.44
N THR A 191 -5.12 0.53 -0.02
CA THR A 191 -6.34 0.54 0.80
C THR A 191 -7.01 -0.84 0.90
N GLY A 192 -6.23 -1.90 0.74
CA GLY A 192 -6.68 -3.29 0.76
C GLY A 192 -7.90 -3.63 -0.10
N LYS A 193 -8.68 -4.61 0.32
CA LYS A 193 -9.86 -5.11 -0.40
C LYS A 193 -11.04 -4.16 -0.27
N ASN A 194 -11.19 -3.53 0.90
CA ASN A 194 -12.31 -2.64 1.18
C ASN A 194 -12.14 -1.23 0.61
N GLY A 195 -10.98 -0.92 -0.01
CA GLY A 195 -10.62 0.37 -0.61
C GLY A 195 -11.67 1.08 -1.46
N ALA A 196 -12.49 0.31 -2.19
CA ALA A 196 -13.55 0.86 -3.05
C ALA A 196 -14.84 1.21 -2.29
N ILE A 197 -14.98 0.78 -1.03
CA ILE A 197 -16.21 0.82 -0.25
C ILE A 197 -15.98 1.70 0.98
N ALA A 198 -16.23 3.00 0.85
CA ALA A 198 -15.96 3.96 1.92
C ALA A 198 -16.62 3.61 3.28
N ALA A 199 -17.80 3.00 3.26
CA ALA A 199 -18.53 2.58 4.46
C ALA A 199 -17.93 1.35 5.16
N ALA A 200 -17.01 0.64 4.51
CA ALA A 200 -16.33 -0.54 5.06
C ALA A 200 -15.01 -0.20 5.76
N HIS A 201 -14.60 1.08 5.75
CA HIS A 201 -13.37 1.51 6.42
C HIS A 201 -13.53 1.53 7.94
N GLY A 202 -12.57 0.93 8.63
CA GLY A 202 -12.35 1.12 10.05
C GLY A 202 -11.77 2.51 10.37
N PRO A 203 -11.77 2.94 11.65
CA PRO A 203 -11.21 4.23 12.05
C PRO A 203 -9.70 4.35 11.71
N ASP A 204 -8.97 3.24 11.78
CA ASP A 204 -7.55 3.19 11.43
C ASP A 204 -7.31 3.36 9.92
N GLU A 205 -8.18 2.79 9.07
CA GLU A 205 -8.13 2.93 7.62
C GLU A 205 -8.55 4.34 7.20
N LEU A 206 -9.53 4.95 7.88
CA LEU A 206 -9.93 6.34 7.62
C LEU A 206 -8.79 7.34 7.91
N ALA A 207 -7.98 7.08 8.93
CA ALA A 207 -6.81 7.91 9.21
C ALA A 207 -5.81 7.90 8.05
N ASN A 208 -5.65 6.77 7.35
CA ASN A 208 -4.81 6.68 6.16
C ASN A 208 -5.32 7.47 4.94
N LEU A 209 -6.54 8.03 5.00
CA LEU A 209 -7.20 8.74 3.89
C LEU A 209 -7.40 10.24 4.15
N ASP A 210 -7.01 10.76 5.32
CA ASP A 210 -7.34 12.11 5.79
C ASP A 210 -6.41 13.24 5.28
N ALA A 211 -5.42 12.86 4.45
CA ALA A 211 -4.44 13.76 3.83
C ALA A 211 -3.51 14.50 4.82
N ASN A 212 -3.27 13.93 6.00
CA ASN A 212 -2.23 14.39 6.92
C ASN A 212 -1.01 13.42 6.93
N PRO A 213 0.14 13.80 7.52
CA PRO A 213 1.35 12.99 7.49
C PRO A 213 1.36 11.79 8.47
N VAL A 214 0.26 11.49 9.14
CA VAL A 214 0.15 10.42 10.14
C VAL A 214 -0.59 9.23 9.54
N PHE A 215 0.14 8.13 9.37
CA PHE A 215 -0.38 6.90 8.80
C PHE A 215 -0.48 5.81 9.86
N VAL A 216 -1.41 4.89 9.67
CA VAL A 216 -1.62 3.74 10.55
C VAL A 216 -1.23 2.46 9.82
N THR A 217 -0.44 1.62 10.49
CA THR A 217 -0.07 0.29 10.01
C THR A 217 -0.20 -0.73 11.14
N ARG A 218 -0.94 -1.80 10.90
CA ARG A 218 -1.08 -2.93 11.84
C ARG A 218 -1.38 -4.24 11.09
N PRO A 219 -1.26 -5.40 11.75
CA PRO A 219 -1.65 -6.66 11.13
C PRO A 219 -3.12 -6.65 10.68
N PRO A 220 -3.47 -7.31 9.56
CA PRO A 220 -4.85 -7.37 9.09
C PRO A 220 -5.81 -7.93 10.14
N SER A 221 -7.01 -7.36 10.22
CA SER A 221 -8.02 -7.80 11.19
C SER A 221 -9.44 -7.62 10.66
N GLY A 222 -10.34 -8.47 11.17
CA GLY A 222 -11.77 -8.41 10.84
C GLY A 222 -12.56 -7.42 11.70
N PRO A 223 -13.86 -7.25 11.43
CA PRO A 223 -14.73 -6.29 12.14
C PRO A 223 -14.87 -6.57 13.65
N GLU A 224 -14.58 -7.80 14.09
CA GLU A 224 -14.63 -8.21 15.50
C GLU A 224 -13.45 -7.65 16.34
N ALA A 225 -12.41 -7.10 15.70
CA ALA A 225 -11.27 -6.52 16.42
C ALA A 225 -11.64 -5.18 17.06
N SER A 226 -11.00 -4.86 18.19
CA SER A 226 -11.26 -3.59 18.92
C SER A 226 -10.94 -2.32 18.11
N GLY A 227 -10.12 -2.42 17.06
CA GLY A 227 -9.82 -1.35 16.11
C GLY A 227 -10.63 -1.42 14.81
N GLY A 228 -11.62 -2.29 14.73
CA GLY A 228 -12.40 -2.56 13.51
C GLY A 228 -11.63 -3.36 12.46
N SER A 229 -12.20 -3.44 11.25
CA SER A 229 -11.52 -4.02 10.10
C SER A 229 -10.27 -3.20 9.74
N PHE A 230 -9.23 -3.91 9.33
CA PHE A 230 -8.01 -3.31 8.79
C PHE A 230 -7.44 -4.27 7.75
N ASP A 231 -7.38 -3.85 6.49
CA ASP A 231 -6.74 -4.60 5.40
C ASP A 231 -5.74 -3.76 4.58
N ASP A 232 -5.53 -2.50 4.98
CA ASP A 232 -4.52 -1.60 4.44
C ASP A 232 -3.11 -2.21 4.50
N LEU A 233 -2.35 -2.00 3.42
CA LEU A 233 -0.95 -2.42 3.31
C LEU A 233 -0.07 -1.18 3.16
N VAL A 234 0.74 -0.91 4.17
CA VAL A 234 1.65 0.24 4.20
C VAL A 234 3.09 -0.26 4.02
N VAL A 235 3.82 0.39 3.12
CA VAL A 235 5.27 0.25 2.97
C VAL A 235 5.92 1.62 2.94
N TRP A 236 7.18 1.70 3.33
CA TRP A 236 7.90 2.97 3.39
C TRP A 236 9.36 2.82 2.98
N VAL A 237 9.97 3.93 2.56
CA VAL A 237 11.41 4.00 2.35
C VAL A 237 12.05 4.74 3.51
N PRO A 238 12.86 4.07 4.34
CA PRO A 238 13.69 4.75 5.32
C PRO A 238 14.69 5.68 4.64
N VAL A 239 14.87 6.89 5.16
CA VAL A 239 15.78 7.91 4.65
C VAL A 239 17.22 7.41 4.57
N GLY A 240 17.64 6.57 5.52
CA GLY A 240 18.97 5.97 5.52
C GLY A 240 19.20 5.06 4.31
N ILE A 241 18.20 4.29 3.90
CA ILE A 241 18.27 3.45 2.69
C ILE A 241 18.29 4.34 1.45
N LEU A 242 17.43 5.36 1.40
CA LEU A 242 17.39 6.31 0.29
C LEU A 242 18.76 6.98 0.08
N TYR A 243 19.34 7.57 1.12
CA TYR A 243 20.64 8.21 1.04
C TYR A 243 21.76 7.24 0.68
N ALA A 244 21.79 6.04 1.28
CA ALA A 244 22.80 5.03 0.95
C ALA A 244 22.77 4.67 -0.56
N ARG A 245 21.57 4.53 -1.14
CA ARG A 245 21.40 4.26 -2.58
C ARG A 245 21.85 5.44 -3.43
N LEU A 246 21.51 6.67 -3.05
CA LEU A 246 21.89 7.89 -3.76
C LEU A 246 23.41 8.15 -3.72
N ILE A 247 24.07 7.90 -2.58
CA ILE A 247 25.53 8.00 -2.44
C ILE A 247 26.21 6.95 -3.31
N THR A 248 25.74 5.69 -3.25
CA THR A 248 26.30 4.58 -4.04
C THR A 248 26.21 4.87 -5.55
N ALA A 249 25.16 5.57 -5.99
CA ALA A 249 24.98 5.99 -7.38
C ALA A 249 25.71 7.30 -7.75
N GLY A 250 26.45 7.91 -6.83
CA GLY A 250 27.19 9.16 -7.05
C GLY A 250 26.31 10.41 -7.19
N VAL A 251 25.05 10.35 -6.76
CA VAL A 251 24.12 11.50 -6.80
C VAL A 251 24.42 12.49 -5.68
N LEU A 252 24.67 11.97 -4.48
CA LEU A 252 25.06 12.72 -3.30
C LEU A 252 26.54 12.48 -3.00
N PRO A 253 27.28 13.51 -2.56
CA PRO A 253 28.69 13.40 -2.18
C PRO A 253 28.88 12.57 -0.91
#